data_AF-A0A522NL68-F1
#
_entry.id   AF-A0A522NL68-F1
#
_cell.length_a   1.000
_cell.length_b   1.000
_cell.length_c   1.000
_cell.angle_alpha   90.00
_cell.angle_beta   90.00
_cell.angle_gamma   90.00
#
_symmetry.space_group_name_H-M   'P 1'
#
loop_
_entity.id
_entity.type
_entity.pdbx_description
1 polymer ?
#
loop_
_entity_poly.entity_id
_entity_poly.type
_entity_poly.pdbx_seq_one_letter_code
_entity_poly.pdbx_strand_id
1 'polypeptide(L)'
;MARLAALSERVLVGPVVLLLPLYDPAILSKQLAELDRSRGGRIAVGIGVGGEYPLELTGCGVSLHDRGPRTDEAIDLMRALWMDRRGNHESRYWPALDATVGPPPIRCGGPPIVVAGRKRPATCRAARRGDGGCPSGLSPEICRVGERHRLRGRQCGTGLGRVRMDVFRVCQGRR
;
A
#
# COMPACT_ATOMS: atom_id res chain seq x y z
N MET A 1 0.12 -14.68 -6.05
CA MET A 1 0.82 -14.28 -4.81
C MET A 1 0.84 -15.38 -3.74
N ALA A 2 -0.32 -15.89 -3.31
CA ALA A 2 -0.39 -16.92 -2.26
C ALA A 2 0.38 -18.21 -2.58
N ARG A 3 0.54 -18.64 -3.84
CA ARG A 3 1.42 -19.78 -4.13
C ARG A 3 2.90 -19.44 -3.92
N LEU A 4 3.37 -18.32 -4.48
CA LEU A 4 4.77 -17.87 -4.38
C LEU A 4 5.20 -17.66 -2.92
N ALA A 5 4.37 -16.98 -2.12
CA ALA A 5 4.69 -16.75 -0.71
C ALA A 5 4.68 -18.04 0.14
N ALA A 6 4.18 -19.17 -0.39
CA ALA A 6 4.20 -20.46 0.32
C ALA A 6 5.46 -21.26 -0.01
N LEU A 7 6.14 -20.90 -1.10
CA LEU A 7 7.38 -21.53 -1.55
C LEU A 7 8.63 -20.94 -0.87
N SER A 8 8.46 -19.93 0.00
CA SER A 8 9.56 -19.29 0.70
C SER A 8 9.20 -18.89 2.12
N GLU A 9 10.09 -19.17 3.05
CA GLU A 9 10.01 -18.75 4.44
C GLU A 9 10.81 -17.49 4.74
N ARG A 10 11.60 -17.01 3.77
CA ARG A 10 12.59 -15.94 3.98
C ARG A 10 12.28 -14.67 3.19
N VAL A 11 11.68 -14.82 2.01
CA VAL A 11 11.50 -13.71 1.08
C VAL A 11 10.19 -12.99 1.34
N LEU A 12 10.24 -11.66 1.27
CA LEU A 12 9.06 -10.82 1.25
C LEU A 12 8.41 -10.87 -0.15
N VAL A 13 7.11 -11.13 -0.22
CA VAL A 13 6.39 -11.30 -1.49
C VAL A 13 5.26 -10.29 -1.59
N GLY A 14 5.11 -9.68 -2.76
CA GLY A 14 4.08 -8.67 -2.99
C GLY A 14 3.87 -8.37 -4.46
N PRO A 15 2.70 -7.81 -4.83
CA PRO A 15 2.58 -7.16 -6.12
C PRO A 15 3.53 -5.96 -6.14
N VAL A 16 4.20 -5.76 -7.27
CA VAL A 16 5.00 -4.54 -7.47
C VAL A 16 4.07 -3.33 -7.57
N VAL A 17 2.97 -3.46 -8.32
CA VAL A 17 1.91 -2.46 -8.38
C VAL A 17 0.57 -3.17 -8.52
N LEU A 18 -0.28 -3.02 -7.52
CA LEU A 18 -1.70 -3.33 -7.56
C LEU A 18 -2.46 -2.02 -7.79
N LEU A 19 -3.31 -1.98 -8.81
CA LEU A 19 -4.14 -0.80 -9.10
C LEU A 19 -5.28 -0.73 -8.08
N LEU A 20 -4.99 -0.14 -6.92
CA LEU A 20 -5.88 -0.14 -5.77
C LEU A 20 -7.30 0.40 -6.05
N PRO A 21 -7.53 1.42 -6.90
CA PRO A 21 -8.89 1.92 -7.06
C PRO A 21 -9.83 0.92 -7.75
N LEU A 22 -9.29 -0.14 -8.36
CA LEU A 22 -10.07 -1.21 -9.02
C LEU A 22 -10.57 -2.29 -8.04
N TYR A 23 -10.17 -2.24 -6.77
CA TYR A 23 -10.50 -3.25 -5.78
C TYR A 23 -11.51 -2.71 -4.77
N ASP A 24 -12.36 -3.61 -4.28
CA ASP A 24 -13.11 -3.35 -3.05
C ASP A 24 -12.15 -3.44 -1.84
N PRO A 25 -12.00 -2.36 -1.04
CA PRO A 25 -11.03 -2.30 0.04
C PRO A 25 -11.42 -3.20 1.22
N ALA A 26 -12.71 -3.49 1.44
CA ALA A 26 -13.12 -4.40 2.51
C ALA A 26 -12.72 -5.85 2.18
N ILE A 27 -13.02 -6.28 0.95
CA ILE A 27 -12.62 -7.60 0.46
C ILE A 27 -11.09 -7.72 0.41
N LEU A 28 -10.41 -6.73 -0.17
CA LEU A 28 -8.95 -6.75 -0.28
C LEU A 28 -8.27 -6.73 1.10
N SER A 29 -8.81 -5.96 2.06
CA SER A 29 -8.32 -5.94 3.44
C SER A 29 -8.35 -7.33 4.07
N LYS A 30 -9.45 -8.09 3.90
CA LYS A 30 -9.58 -9.48 4.37
C LYS A 30 -8.58 -10.41 3.69
N GLN A 31 -8.46 -10.35 2.38
CA GLN A 31 -7.52 -11.19 1.63
C GLN A 31 -6.07 -10.95 2.06
N LEU A 32 -5.69 -9.68 2.24
CA LEU A 32 -4.35 -9.29 2.67
C LEU A 32 -4.08 -9.67 4.12
N ALA A 33 -5.04 -9.49 5.03
CA ALA A 33 -4.89 -9.88 6.44
C ALA A 33 -4.67 -11.39 6.60
N GLU A 34 -5.47 -12.19 5.90
CA GLU A 34 -5.35 -13.65 5.87
C GLU A 34 -3.99 -14.09 5.33
N LEU A 35 -3.58 -13.47 4.22
CA LEU A 35 -2.30 -13.81 3.61
C LEU A 35 -1.12 -13.39 4.50
N ASP A 36 -1.16 -12.18 5.08
CA ASP A 36 -0.14 -11.72 6.01
C ASP A 36 0.04 -12.70 7.17
N ARG A 37 -1.08 -13.13 7.75
CA ARG A 37 -1.10 -14.07 8.86
C ARG A 37 -0.58 -15.45 8.47
N SER A 38 -1.09 -16.03 7.40
CA SER A 38 -0.64 -17.35 6.93
C SER A 38 0.84 -17.36 6.54
N ARG A 39 1.43 -16.20 6.22
CA ARG A 39 2.85 -16.07 5.80
C ARG A 39 3.74 -15.41 6.82
N GLY A 40 3.32 -15.31 8.08
CA GLY A 40 4.19 -14.82 9.14
C GLY A 40 4.64 -13.37 8.93
N GLY A 41 3.79 -12.52 8.34
CA GLY A 41 4.10 -11.10 8.16
C GLY A 41 5.03 -10.80 6.97
N ARG A 42 5.15 -11.72 6.00
CA ARG A 42 6.12 -11.64 4.89
C ARG A 42 5.52 -11.15 3.57
N ILE A 43 4.50 -10.30 3.64
CA ILE A 43 4.00 -9.63 2.45
C ILE A 43 4.16 -8.11 2.53
N ALA A 44 4.30 -7.47 1.38
CA ALA A 44 4.11 -6.03 1.23
C ALA A 44 3.26 -5.79 -0.02
N VAL A 45 2.56 -4.67 -0.06
CA VAL A 45 1.62 -4.38 -1.14
C VAL A 45 2.07 -3.12 -1.84
N GLY A 46 2.73 -3.30 -2.99
CA GLY A 46 2.94 -2.20 -3.92
C GLY A 46 1.61 -1.79 -4.54
N ILE A 47 1.27 -0.51 -4.50
CA ILE A 47 0.02 0.02 -5.04
C ILE A 47 0.26 1.15 -6.03
N GLY A 48 -0.69 1.34 -6.95
CA GLY A 48 -0.73 2.47 -7.87
C GLY A 48 -2.15 2.93 -8.13
N VAL A 49 -2.28 4.11 -8.74
CA VAL A 49 -3.59 4.69 -9.09
C VAL A 49 -4.05 4.35 -10.52
N GLY A 50 -3.14 3.84 -11.36
CA GLY A 50 -3.39 3.53 -12.76
C GLY A 50 -3.67 4.76 -13.64
N GLY A 51 -4.21 4.49 -14.84
CA GLY A 51 -4.62 5.51 -15.79
C GLY A 51 -3.64 5.77 -16.94
N GLU A 52 -2.67 4.87 -17.14
CA GLU A 52 -1.96 4.79 -18.42
C GLU A 52 -2.84 4.15 -19.49
N TYR A 53 -3.74 3.25 -19.08
CA TYR A 53 -4.72 2.60 -19.95
C TYR A 53 -6.14 2.88 -19.43
N PRO A 54 -6.81 3.98 -19.83
CA PRO A 54 -8.11 4.38 -19.29
C PRO A 54 -9.19 3.30 -19.29
N LEU A 55 -9.19 2.41 -20.28
CA LEU A 55 -10.13 1.31 -20.41
C LEU A 55 -10.11 0.35 -19.21
N GLU A 56 -8.96 0.19 -18.53
CA GLU A 56 -8.83 -0.65 -17.33
C GLU A 56 -9.68 -0.10 -16.17
N LEU A 57 -9.81 1.23 -16.08
CA LEU A 57 -10.59 1.88 -15.04
C LEU A 57 -12.07 1.85 -15.40
N THR A 58 -12.41 2.21 -16.63
CA THR A 58 -13.80 2.20 -17.11
C THR A 58 -14.40 0.79 -17.01
N GLY A 59 -13.63 -0.25 -17.34
CA GLY A 59 -14.06 -1.64 -17.23
C GLY A 59 -14.37 -2.09 -15.78
N CYS A 60 -13.82 -1.40 -14.78
CA CYS A 60 -14.11 -1.63 -13.36
C CYS A 60 -15.06 -0.58 -12.77
N GLY A 61 -15.72 0.24 -13.60
CA GLY A 61 -16.63 1.30 -13.13
C GLY A 61 -15.93 2.44 -12.39
N VAL A 62 -14.63 2.64 -12.63
CA VAL A 62 -13.83 3.70 -12.01
C VAL A 62 -13.58 4.82 -13.01
N SER A 63 -13.92 6.05 -12.65
CA SER A 63 -13.56 7.23 -13.42
C SER A 63 -12.06 7.53 -13.31
N LEU A 64 -11.44 7.96 -14.41
CA LEU A 64 -10.09 8.51 -14.38
C LEU A 64 -9.97 9.63 -13.35
N HIS A 65 -10.97 10.51 -13.22
CA HIS A 65 -10.90 11.64 -12.31
C HIS A 65 -10.80 11.19 -10.84
N ASP A 66 -11.51 10.12 -10.48
CA ASP A 66 -11.69 9.71 -9.09
C ASP A 66 -10.65 8.69 -8.61
N ARG A 67 -9.85 8.11 -9.52
CA ARG A 67 -8.86 7.07 -9.18
C ARG A 67 -7.89 7.47 -8.06
N GLY A 68 -7.51 8.75 -8.00
CA GLY A 68 -6.59 9.29 -6.99
C GLY A 68 -7.22 9.32 -5.59
N PRO A 69 -8.28 10.11 -5.38
CA PRO A 69 -8.99 10.13 -4.09
C PRO A 69 -9.55 8.77 -3.68
N ARG A 70 -10.04 7.96 -4.63
CA ARG A 70 -10.50 6.59 -4.37
C ARG A 70 -9.39 5.69 -3.82
N THR A 71 -8.16 5.84 -4.31
CA THR A 71 -6.99 5.14 -3.76
C THR A 71 -6.67 5.60 -2.33
N ASP A 72 -6.79 6.90 -2.06
CA ASP A 72 -6.52 7.46 -0.74
C ASP A 72 -7.51 6.90 0.31
N GLU A 73 -8.81 6.96 0.01
CA GLU A 73 -9.86 6.40 0.87
C GLU A 73 -9.74 4.89 1.04
N ALA A 74 -9.38 4.15 -0.02
CA ALA A 74 -9.16 2.71 0.09
C ALA A 74 -8.06 2.36 1.11
N ILE A 75 -6.96 3.11 1.13
CA ILE A 75 -5.87 2.89 2.12
C ILE A 75 -6.39 3.17 3.53
N ASP A 76 -7.10 4.28 3.70
CA ASP A 76 -7.61 4.71 5.00
C ASP A 76 -8.63 3.69 5.56
N LEU A 77 -9.54 3.19 4.71
CA LEU A 77 -10.49 2.14 5.05
C LEU A 77 -9.82 0.81 5.39
N MET A 78 -8.87 0.33 4.56
CA MET A 78 -8.13 -0.90 4.85
C MET A 78 -7.41 -0.81 6.20
N ARG A 79 -6.76 0.32 6.49
CA ARG A 79 -6.10 0.56 7.78
C ARG A 79 -7.09 0.59 8.93
N ALA A 80 -8.25 1.22 8.78
CA ALA A 80 -9.29 1.23 9.81
C ALA A 80 -9.78 -0.18 10.13
N LEU A 81 -10.04 -0.99 9.10
CA LEU A 81 -10.48 -2.39 9.23
C LEU A 81 -9.45 -3.27 9.96
N TRP A 82 -8.15 -3.08 9.68
CA TRP A 82 -7.06 -3.82 10.34
C TRP A 82 -6.81 -3.39 11.79
N MET A 83 -7.20 -2.18 12.17
CA MET A 83 -7.02 -1.63 13.52
C MET A 83 -8.27 -1.74 14.41
N ASP A 84 -9.31 -2.47 13.96
CA ASP A 84 -10.61 -2.58 14.65
C ASP A 84 -11.23 -1.19 14.95
N ARG A 85 -11.11 -0.25 13.99
CA ARG A 85 -11.73 1.09 14.10
C ARG A 85 -13.10 1.08 13.45
N ARG A 86 -14.03 0.31 14.03
CA ARG A 86 -15.43 0.22 13.63
C ARG A 86 -16.08 1.61 13.50
N GLY A 87 -16.98 1.76 12.52
CA GLY A 87 -17.88 2.91 12.41
C GLY A 87 -17.24 4.29 12.15
N ASN A 88 -15.91 4.38 11.99
CA ASN A 88 -15.17 5.65 11.96
C ASN A 88 -14.60 6.02 10.58
N HIS A 89 -15.20 5.53 9.48
CA HIS A 89 -14.73 5.83 8.14
C HIS A 89 -15.84 6.39 7.26
N GLU A 90 -15.88 7.72 7.15
CA GLU A 90 -16.62 8.39 6.09
C GLU A 90 -15.90 8.16 4.76
N SER A 91 -16.60 7.52 3.80
CA SER A 91 -16.10 7.32 2.44
C SER A 91 -17.10 7.85 1.43
N ARG A 92 -16.58 8.45 0.36
CA ARG A 92 -17.35 8.86 -0.80
C ARG A 92 -17.63 7.70 -1.75
N TYR A 93 -16.81 6.65 -1.70
CA TYR A 93 -16.79 5.58 -2.69
C TYR A 93 -17.34 4.25 -2.18
N TRP A 94 -17.37 4.04 -0.86
CA TRP A 94 -17.85 2.82 -0.22
C TRP A 94 -18.81 3.15 0.92
N PRO A 95 -19.80 2.27 1.20
CA PRO A 95 -20.67 2.45 2.35
C PRO A 95 -19.89 2.40 3.67
N ALA A 96 -20.42 3.07 4.69
CA ALA A 96 -19.90 2.94 6.04
C ALA A 96 -19.95 1.47 6.48
N LEU A 97 -18.83 0.97 7.00
CA LEU A 97 -18.68 -0.40 7.46
C LEU A 97 -18.56 -0.41 8.99
N ASP A 98 -19.59 -0.91 9.66
CA ASP A 98 -19.51 -1.29 11.08
C ASP A 98 -19.02 -2.75 11.19
N ALA A 99 -17.81 -2.97 10.70
CA ALA A 99 -17.22 -4.31 10.61
C ALA A 99 -15.72 -4.27 10.88
N THR A 100 -15.19 -5.45 11.19
CA THR A 100 -13.75 -5.68 11.33
C THR A 100 -13.33 -6.80 10.40
N VAL A 101 -12.04 -6.80 10.07
CA VAL A 101 -11.46 -7.90 9.28
C VAL A 101 -10.82 -8.89 10.24
N GLY A 102 -11.44 -10.06 10.38
CA GLY A 102 -10.90 -11.23 11.08
C GLY A 102 -10.36 -12.26 10.08
N PRO A 103 -9.21 -12.93 10.33
CA PRO A 103 -8.31 -12.67 11.44
C PRO A 103 -7.57 -11.34 11.23
N PRO A 104 -7.14 -10.68 12.31
CA PRO A 104 -6.33 -9.48 12.19
C PRO A 104 -4.97 -9.83 11.55
N PRO A 105 -4.36 -8.92 10.78
CA PRO A 105 -2.99 -9.07 10.30
C PRO A 105 -2.00 -9.29 11.45
N ILE A 106 -0.81 -9.80 11.14
CA ILE A 106 0.25 -9.96 12.15
C ILE A 106 0.79 -8.60 12.60
N ARG A 107 0.84 -7.63 11.68
CA ARG A 107 1.31 -6.28 11.96
C ARG A 107 0.14 -5.36 12.29
N CYS A 108 0.27 -4.59 13.36
CA CYS A 108 -0.69 -3.51 13.66
C CYS A 108 -0.74 -2.51 12.49
N GLY A 109 -1.93 -2.26 11.95
CA GLY A 109 -2.12 -1.42 10.77
C GLY A 109 -1.84 -2.13 9.43
N GLY A 110 -1.69 -3.46 9.45
CA GLY A 110 -1.64 -4.35 8.27
C GLY A 110 -0.29 -4.48 7.58
N PRO A 111 -0.25 -5.19 6.44
CA PRO A 111 0.92 -5.27 5.57
C PRO A 111 1.44 -3.89 5.14
N PRO A 112 2.75 -3.71 4.98
CA PRO A 112 3.29 -2.46 4.45
C PRO A 112 2.73 -2.12 3.08
N ILE A 113 2.27 -0.88 2.91
CA ILE A 113 1.78 -0.35 1.63
C ILE A 113 2.87 0.51 1.00
N VAL A 114 3.38 0.10 -0.17
CA VAL A 114 4.38 0.87 -0.93
C VAL A 114 3.68 1.59 -2.06
N VAL A 115 3.73 2.92 -2.07
CA VAL A 115 3.03 3.71 -3.09
C VAL A 115 3.93 3.94 -4.30
N ALA A 116 3.55 3.39 -5.44
CA ALA A 116 4.22 3.60 -6.71
C ALA A 116 3.69 4.83 -7.45
N GLY A 117 4.59 5.57 -8.07
CA GLY A 117 4.24 6.63 -9.00
C GLY A 117 5.26 7.77 -9.03
N ARG A 118 5.35 8.41 -10.20
CA ARG A 118 6.31 9.49 -10.50
C ARG A 118 5.76 10.90 -10.35
N LYS A 119 4.44 11.05 -10.27
CA LYS A 119 3.78 12.36 -10.18
C LYS A 119 3.65 12.79 -8.71
N ARG A 120 3.66 14.10 -8.46
CA ARG A 120 3.49 14.70 -7.12
C ARG A 120 2.36 14.09 -6.27
N PRO A 121 1.15 13.80 -6.83
CA PRO A 121 0.10 13.14 -6.05
C PRO A 121 0.51 11.77 -5.48
N ALA A 122 1.28 10.97 -6.23
CA ALA A 122 1.78 9.68 -5.74
C ALA A 122 2.80 9.87 -4.61
N THR A 123 3.72 10.83 -4.76
CA THR A 123 4.70 11.16 -3.71
C THR A 123 4.01 11.64 -2.43
N CYS A 124 3.01 12.52 -2.53
CA CYS A 124 2.28 12.96 -1.34
C CYS A 124 1.45 11.84 -0.71
N ARG A 125 0.88 10.91 -1.50
CA ARG A 125 0.22 9.71 -0.97
C ARG A 125 1.20 8.80 -0.23
N ALA A 126 2.38 8.55 -0.81
CA ALA A 126 3.44 7.78 -0.16
C ALA A 126 3.80 8.39 1.21
N ALA A 127 3.97 9.71 1.26
CA ALA A 127 4.33 10.45 2.47
C ALA A 127 3.24 10.43 3.56
N ARG A 128 1.96 10.49 3.16
CA ARG A 128 0.84 10.65 4.10
C ARG A 128 0.22 9.32 4.54
N ARG A 129 0.21 8.32 3.65
CA ARG A 129 -0.55 7.06 3.81
C ARG A 129 0.27 5.80 3.60
N GLY A 130 1.40 5.88 2.90
CA GLY A 130 2.27 4.75 2.61
C GLY A 130 3.24 4.42 3.74
N ASP A 131 3.81 3.22 3.67
CA ASP A 131 4.95 2.75 4.46
C ASP A 131 6.27 2.80 3.66
N GLY A 132 6.19 3.28 2.41
CA GLY A 132 7.29 3.45 1.46
C GLY A 132 6.79 4.07 0.15
N GLY A 133 7.73 4.49 -0.71
CA GLY A 133 7.44 5.05 -2.02
C GLY A 133 8.34 4.46 -3.10
N CYS A 134 7.81 4.33 -4.32
CA CYS A 134 8.55 3.83 -5.48
C CYS A 134 8.34 4.80 -6.68
N PRO A 135 9.28 5.72 -6.96
CA PRO A 135 9.23 6.50 -8.20
C PRO A 135 9.45 5.54 -9.36
N SER A 136 8.51 5.54 -10.31
CA SER A 136 8.35 4.55 -11.40
C SER A 136 9.67 3.89 -11.87
N GLY A 137 9.84 2.61 -11.56
CA GLY A 137 11.03 1.83 -11.90
C GLY A 137 11.14 0.58 -11.02
N LEU A 138 11.06 -0.59 -11.63
CA LEU A 138 11.09 -1.90 -10.98
C LEU A 138 12.53 -2.28 -10.61
N SER A 139 13.03 -1.87 -9.44
CA SER A 139 14.10 -2.61 -8.80
C SER A 139 13.76 -2.89 -7.34
N PRO A 140 14.08 -4.08 -6.80
CA PRO A 140 13.94 -4.39 -5.38
C PRO A 140 14.63 -3.36 -4.47
N GLU A 141 15.65 -2.66 -4.98
CA GLU A 141 16.40 -1.61 -4.26
C GLU A 141 15.63 -0.29 -4.16
N ILE A 142 14.71 -0.01 -5.10
CA ILE A 142 13.89 1.21 -5.15
C ILE A 142 12.65 1.10 -4.26
N CYS A 143 12.12 -0.12 -4.03
CA CYS A 143 10.99 -0.36 -3.14
C CYS A 143 11.43 -0.41 -1.66
N ARG A 144 11.60 0.76 -1.04
CA ARG A 144 11.99 0.84 0.38
C ARG A 144 10.78 0.72 1.30
N VAL A 145 10.52 -0.50 1.76
CA VAL A 145 9.59 -0.79 2.87
C VAL A 145 10.24 -0.37 4.18
N GLY A 146 9.56 0.47 4.99
CA GLY A 146 10.03 0.83 6.33
C GLY A 146 10.70 2.21 6.44
N GLU A 147 10.77 2.99 5.34
CA GLU A 147 11.13 4.43 5.39
C GLU A 147 9.95 5.31 5.86
N ARG A 148 9.11 4.79 6.78
CA ARG A 148 7.97 5.49 7.38
C ARG A 148 8.29 6.90 7.90
N HIS A 149 9.57 7.16 8.17
CA HIS A 149 10.05 8.39 8.79
C HIS A 149 10.74 9.39 7.83
N ARG A 150 11.07 9.04 6.58
CA ARG A 150 11.96 9.90 5.74
C ARG A 150 11.37 10.47 4.46
N LEU A 151 10.25 9.96 3.97
CA LEU A 151 9.52 10.59 2.85
C LEU A 151 8.56 11.69 3.34
N ARG A 152 9.02 12.60 4.21
CA ARG A 152 8.26 13.82 4.54
C ARG A 152 8.70 14.94 3.60
N GLY A 153 8.08 14.94 2.42
CA GLY A 153 8.42 15.87 1.34
C GLY A 153 8.03 17.31 1.68
N ARG A 154 9.02 18.23 1.62
CA ARG A 154 8.82 19.69 1.65
C ARG A 154 7.73 20.19 0.70
N GLN A 155 7.45 19.45 -0.37
CA GLN A 155 6.43 19.77 -1.37
C GLN A 155 4.99 19.53 -0.92
N CYS A 156 4.75 18.82 0.20
CA CYS A 156 3.40 18.53 0.72
C CYS A 156 3.03 19.39 1.95
N GLY A 157 3.85 20.41 2.30
CA GLY A 157 3.51 21.48 3.26
C GLY A 157 4.18 21.47 4.64
N THR A 158 5.17 20.62 4.93
CA THR A 158 5.80 20.54 6.27
C THR A 158 7.33 20.71 6.18
N GLY A 159 7.90 21.60 7.00
CA GLY A 159 9.26 22.13 6.87
C GLY A 159 10.45 21.16 7.06
N LEU A 160 11.51 21.47 6.30
CA LEU A 160 12.96 21.19 6.45
C LEU A 160 13.47 19.75 6.70
N GLY A 161 14.30 19.24 5.77
CA GLY A 161 15.68 18.82 6.04
C GLY A 161 16.20 17.92 4.90
N ARG A 162 17.50 17.91 4.59
CA ARG A 162 18.09 17.09 3.49
C ARG A 162 17.69 15.62 3.63
N VAL A 163 17.15 15.01 2.57
CA VAL A 163 16.92 13.55 2.51
C VAL A 163 18.26 12.90 2.19
N ARG A 164 18.90 12.31 3.21
CA ARG A 164 20.06 11.44 3.02
C ARG A 164 19.56 10.03 2.70
N MET A 165 19.84 9.59 1.48
CA MET A 165 19.48 8.29 0.92
C MET A 165 20.46 7.23 1.43
N ASP A 166 20.26 6.74 2.66
CA ASP A 166 21.07 5.63 3.18
C ASP A 166 20.37 4.30 2.90
N VAL A 167 21.09 3.41 2.21
CA VAL A 167 20.64 2.10 1.75
C VAL A 167 20.53 1.15 2.94
N PHE A 168 19.34 0.62 3.22
CA PHE A 168 19.23 -0.59 4.05
C PHE A 168 19.80 -1.76 3.26
N ARG A 169 20.92 -2.29 3.74
CA ARG A 169 21.52 -3.52 3.23
C ARG A 169 20.53 -4.65 3.48
N VAL A 170 19.90 -5.17 2.42
CA VAL A 170 19.41 -6.54 2.44
C VAL A 170 20.61 -7.38 2.85
N CYS A 171 20.52 -8.10 3.97
CA CYS A 171 21.52 -9.10 4.34
C CYS A 171 21.55 -10.13 3.20
N GLN A 172 22.42 -9.87 2.20
CA GLN A 172 23.03 -10.88 1.37
C GLN A 172 23.65 -11.87 2.36
N GLY A 173 23.02 -13.03 2.50
CA GLY A 173 23.52 -14.10 3.35
C GLY A 173 24.95 -14.41 2.94
N ARG A 174 25.90 -14.15 3.84
CA ARG A 174 27.22 -14.78 3.75
C ARG A 174 27.00 -16.29 3.93
N ARG A 175 27.57 -17.07 3.02
CA ARG A 175 27.84 -18.49 3.25
C ARG A 175 28.86 -18.61 4.39
#